data_AF-A0A8D8XIP7-F1
#
_entry.id   AF-A0A8D8XIP7-F1
#
_cell.length_a   1.000
_cell.length_b   1.000
_cell.length_c   1.000
_cell.angle_alpha   90.00
_cell.angle_beta   90.00
_cell.angle_gamma   90.00
#
_symmetry.space_group_name_H-M   'P 1'
#
loop_
_entity.id
_entity.type
_entity.pdbx_description
1 polymer ?
#
loop_
_entity_poly.entity_id
_entity_poly.type
_entity_poly.pdbx_seq_one_letter_code
_entity_poly.pdbx_strand_id
1 'polypeptide(L)'
;MSMVCFQVNLRDNLVKFQISQNISSDEYTFISLITTLCTLGFKALHTIFIMIMALFPMIEILIHISRFLVDHLLDILNTEDRQKKMRKWLIFVVEIGLILCSVIFIFGSVLLPLWSLGILIVYKIMCFFTV
;
A
#
# COMPACT_ATOMS: atom_id res chain seq x y z
N MET A 1 15.23 -30.22 36.48
CA MET A 1 15.64 -30.80 35.17
C MET A 1 14.87 -30.21 33.99
N SER A 2 13.56 -29.95 34.10
CA SER A 2 12.74 -29.49 32.95
C SER A 2 13.05 -28.10 32.39
N MET A 3 13.53 -27.16 33.22
CA MET A 3 13.75 -25.76 32.80
C MET A 3 14.94 -25.58 31.86
N VAL A 4 16.01 -26.37 32.03
CA VAL A 4 17.21 -26.32 31.20
C VAL A 4 16.93 -26.90 29.80
N CYS A 5 16.15 -28.00 29.74
CA CYS A 5 15.74 -28.58 28.46
C CYS A 5 14.87 -27.61 27.65
N PHE A 6 13.97 -26.87 28.31
CA PHE A 6 13.17 -25.83 27.67
C PHE A 6 14.02 -24.70 27.08
N GLN A 7 15.03 -24.23 27.82
CA GLN A 7 15.93 -23.17 27.35
C GLN A 7 16.79 -23.62 26.15
N VAL A 8 17.26 -24.87 26.15
CA VAL A 8 18.01 -25.46 25.02
C VAL A 8 17.11 -25.60 23.79
N ASN A 9 15.87 -26.08 23.97
CA ASN A 9 14.93 -26.27 22.87
C ASN A 9 14.49 -24.93 22.24
N LEU A 10 14.29 -23.89 23.05
CA LEU A 10 14.04 -22.53 22.57
C LEU A 10 15.21 -22.01 21.75
N ARG A 11 16.44 -22.14 22.27
CA ARG A 11 17.65 -21.69 21.57
C ARG A 11 17.80 -22.40 20.23
N ASP A 12 17.61 -23.71 20.17
CA ASP A 12 17.73 -24.47 18.92
C ASP A 12 16.65 -24.08 17.89
N ASN A 13 15.44 -23.76 18.33
CA ASN A 13 14.40 -23.25 17.45
C ASN A 13 14.72 -21.85 16.92
N LEU A 14 15.28 -20.97 17.76
CA LEU A 14 15.76 -19.64 17.36
C LEU A 14 16.91 -19.73 16.34
N VAL A 15 17.88 -20.62 16.57
CA VAL A 15 19.01 -20.85 15.66
C VAL A 15 18.53 -21.41 14.33
N LYS A 16 17.61 -22.38 14.33
CA LYS A 16 17.00 -22.90 13.09
C LYS A 16 16.26 -21.80 12.31
N PHE A 17 15.54 -20.92 13.01
CA PHE A 17 14.88 -19.78 12.39
C PHE A 17 15.87 -18.78 11.79
N GLN A 18 16.96 -18.46 12.50
CA GLN A 18 18.02 -17.58 12.00
C GLN A 18 18.73 -18.14 10.76
N ILE A 19 19.06 -19.44 10.77
CA ILE A 19 19.64 -20.14 9.61
C ILE A 19 18.68 -20.09 8.42
N SER A 20 17.37 -20.28 8.64
CA SER A 20 16.35 -20.18 7.58
C SER A 20 16.25 -18.79 6.94
N GLN A 21 16.68 -17.75 7.67
CA GLN A 21 16.70 -16.35 7.22
C GLN A 21 18.08 -15.92 6.68
N ASN A 22 19.01 -16.86 6.44
CA ASN A 22 20.41 -16.62 6.02
C ASN A 22 21.23 -15.76 7.00
N ILE A 23 20.92 -15.81 8.30
CA ILE A 23 21.69 -15.12 9.34
C ILE A 23 22.77 -16.09 9.84
N SER A 24 24.05 -15.72 9.70
CA SER A 24 25.21 -16.53 10.14
C SER A 24 25.09 -16.89 11.62
N SER A 25 25.31 -18.17 11.95
CA SER A 25 25.20 -18.71 13.30
C SER A 25 26.43 -18.45 14.17
N ASP A 26 27.48 -17.83 13.62
CA ASP A 26 28.70 -17.48 14.35
C ASP A 26 28.49 -16.20 15.16
N GLU A 27 28.71 -16.29 16.47
CA GLU A 27 28.65 -15.25 17.49
C GLU A 27 27.71 -14.07 17.16
N TYR A 28 26.43 -14.26 17.46
CA TYR A 28 25.42 -13.22 17.38
C TYR A 28 25.69 -12.13 18.43
N THR A 29 26.58 -11.18 18.09
CA THR A 29 26.96 -10.07 18.96
C THR A 29 25.85 -9.02 19.05
N PHE A 30 25.82 -8.25 20.14
CA PHE A 30 24.88 -7.15 20.33
C PHE A 30 24.93 -6.14 19.17
N ILE A 31 26.12 -5.90 18.61
CA ILE A 31 26.30 -5.03 17.43
C ILE A 31 25.58 -5.60 16.21
N SER A 32 25.73 -6.91 15.92
CA SER A 32 25.03 -7.57 14.82
C SER A 32 23.50 -7.47 14.95
N LEU A 33 22.98 -7.60 16.17
CA LEU A 33 21.55 -7.41 16.46
C LEU A 33 21.10 -5.98 16.17
N ILE A 34 21.82 -4.96 16.67
CA ILE A 34 21.48 -3.55 16.46
C ILE A 34 21.55 -3.19 14.96
N THR A 35 22.59 -3.62 14.25
CA THR A 35 22.71 -3.40 12.79
C THR A 35 21.55 -4.04 12.04
N THR A 36 21.16 -5.26 12.41
CA THR A 36 20.02 -5.96 11.81
C THR A 36 18.70 -5.21 12.10
N LEU A 37 18.48 -4.78 13.34
CA LEU A 37 17.31 -3.99 13.75
C LEU A 37 17.21 -2.68 12.97
N CYS A 38 18.30 -1.93 12.87
CA CYS A 38 18.36 -0.69 12.09
C CYS A 38 18.11 -0.94 10.61
N THR A 39 18.70 -1.99 10.02
CA THR A 39 18.52 -2.31 8.61
C THR A 39 17.07 -2.70 8.30
N LEU A 40 16.47 -3.54 9.13
CA LEU A 40 15.06 -3.93 8.98
C LEU A 40 14.12 -2.76 9.21
N GLY A 41 14.39 -1.93 10.22
CA GLY A 41 13.62 -0.71 10.50
C GLY A 41 13.67 0.28 9.34
N PHE A 42 14.87 0.52 8.78
CA PHE A 42 15.04 1.40 7.62
C PHE A 42 14.35 0.84 6.37
N LYS A 43 14.47 -0.46 6.10
CA LYS A 43 13.74 -1.13 5.01
C LYS A 43 12.23 -0.99 5.15
N ALA A 44 11.69 -1.15 6.37
CA ALA A 44 10.27 -0.97 6.63
C ALA A 44 9.82 0.47 6.39
N LEU A 45 10.55 1.46 6.92
CA LEU A 45 10.26 2.88 6.69
C LEU A 45 10.33 3.26 5.21
N HIS A 46 11.36 2.79 4.50
CA HIS A 46 11.51 3.03 3.07
C HIS A 46 10.36 2.41 2.26
N THR A 47 9.89 1.22 2.64
CA THR A 47 8.73 0.58 2.01
C THR A 47 7.46 1.40 2.23
N ILE A 48 7.20 1.85 3.46
CA ILE A 48 6.06 2.73 3.78
C ILE A 48 6.16 4.03 2.97
N PHE A 49 7.34 4.62 2.87
CA PHE A 49 7.56 5.84 2.09
C PHE A 49 7.23 5.64 0.61
N ILE A 50 7.69 4.53 -0.01
CA ILE A 50 7.33 4.19 -1.39
C ILE A 50 5.82 4.01 -1.54
N MET A 51 5.16 3.35 -0.58
CA MET A 51 3.70 3.17 -0.62
C MET A 51 2.95 4.51 -0.54
N ILE A 52 3.44 5.47 0.25
CA ILE A 52 2.88 6.82 0.30
C ILE A 52 3.16 7.56 -1.02
N MET A 53 4.36 7.45 -1.58
CA MET A 53 4.70 8.06 -2.88
C MET A 53 3.86 7.50 -4.03
N ALA A 54 3.43 6.24 -3.94
CA ALA A 54 2.50 5.64 -4.90
C ALA A 54 1.11 6.30 -4.90
N LEU A 55 0.76 7.11 -3.89
CA LEU A 55 -0.46 7.91 -3.86
C LEU A 55 -0.30 9.26 -4.57
N PHE A 56 0.92 9.69 -4.88
CA PHE A 56 1.16 10.99 -5.54
C PHE A 56 0.42 11.16 -6.88
N PRO A 57 0.39 10.14 -7.78
CA PRO A 57 -0.39 10.23 -9.01
C PRO A 57 -1.88 10.51 -8.78
N MET A 58 -2.45 10.09 -7.63
CA MET A 58 -3.85 10.37 -7.32
C MET A 58 -4.13 11.86 -7.12
N ILE A 59 -3.20 12.58 -6.48
CA ILE A 59 -3.35 14.02 -6.26
C ILE A 59 -3.34 14.75 -7.61
N GLU A 60 -2.44 14.37 -8.50
CA GLU A 60 -2.33 14.95 -9.84
C GLU A 60 -3.60 14.70 -10.68
N ILE A 61 -4.13 13.47 -10.63
CA ILE A 61 -5.40 13.10 -11.27
C ILE A 61 -6.56 13.93 -10.70
N LEU A 62 -6.65 14.09 -9.37
CA LEU A 62 -7.72 14.89 -8.74
C LEU A 62 -7.69 16.34 -9.21
N ILE A 63 -6.49 16.94 -9.34
CA ILE A 63 -6.34 18.30 -9.87
C ILE A 63 -6.87 18.37 -11.31
N HIS A 64 -6.50 17.42 -12.17
CA HIS A 64 -6.96 17.40 -13.56
C HIS A 64 -8.48 17.27 -13.67
N ILE A 65 -9.08 16.40 -12.85
CA ILE A 65 -10.53 16.21 -12.80
C ILE A 65 -11.23 17.48 -12.31
N SER A 66 -10.73 18.11 -11.24
CA SER A 66 -11.31 19.36 -10.73
C SER A 66 -11.32 20.46 -11.78
N ARG A 67 -10.22 20.62 -12.54
CA ARG A 67 -10.14 21.59 -13.62
C ARG A 67 -11.15 21.29 -14.72
N PHE A 68 -11.21 20.03 -15.16
CA PHE A 68 -12.16 19.58 -16.16
C PHE A 68 -13.62 19.84 -15.75
N LEU A 69 -13.97 19.54 -14.49
CA LEU A 69 -15.30 19.78 -13.93
C LEU A 69 -15.65 21.26 -13.91
N VAL A 70 -14.72 22.12 -13.45
CA VAL A 70 -14.94 23.57 -13.38
C VAL A 70 -15.13 24.16 -14.78
N ASP A 71 -14.26 23.80 -15.73
CA ASP A 71 -14.33 24.31 -17.10
C ASP A 71 -15.66 23.92 -17.79
N HIS A 72 -16.09 22.67 -17.66
CA HIS A 72 -17.36 22.20 -18.25
C HIS A 72 -18.59 22.72 -17.52
N LEU A 73 -18.56 22.86 -16.18
CA LEU A 73 -19.65 23.48 -15.42
C LEU A 73 -19.86 24.93 -15.84
N LEU A 74 -18.77 25.69 -16.00
CA LEU A 74 -18.84 27.07 -16.46
C LEU A 74 -19.40 27.16 -17.88
N ASP A 75 -18.96 26.32 -18.82
CA ASP A 75 -19.48 26.31 -20.19
C ASP A 75 -20.99 25.97 -20.26
N ILE A 76 -21.45 25.04 -19.43
CA ILE A 76 -22.87 24.68 -19.32
C ILE A 76 -23.69 25.82 -18.68
N LEU A 77 -23.14 26.49 -17.66
CA LEU A 77 -23.80 27.60 -16.98
C LEU A 77 -23.95 28.81 -17.89
N ASN A 78 -22.92 29.11 -18.70
CA ASN A 78 -22.89 30.27 -19.59
C ASN A 78 -23.69 30.07 -20.90
N THR A 79 -24.22 28.87 -21.14
CA THR A 79 -25.04 28.57 -22.32
C THR A 79 -26.52 28.90 -22.05
N GLU A 80 -27.07 29.93 -22.71
CA GLU A 80 -28.47 30.34 -22.57
C GLU A 80 -29.48 29.40 -23.27
N ASP A 81 -29.09 28.80 -24.40
CA ASP A 81 -29.97 27.94 -25.19
C ASP A 81 -30.31 26.63 -24.47
N ARG A 82 -31.57 26.47 -24.03
CA ARG A 82 -32.03 25.31 -23.23
C ARG A 82 -31.80 23.96 -23.92
N GLN A 83 -31.96 23.89 -25.24
CA GLN A 83 -31.70 22.66 -26.02
C GLN A 83 -30.21 22.34 -26.16
N LYS A 84 -29.35 23.35 -26.37
CA LYS A 84 -27.89 23.16 -26.43
C LYS A 84 -27.33 22.81 -25.06
N LYS A 85 -27.85 23.45 -24.00
CA LYS A 85 -27.53 23.17 -22.61
C LYS A 85 -27.80 21.72 -22.26
N MET A 86 -28.97 21.17 -22.62
CA MET A 86 -29.29 19.77 -22.33
C MET A 86 -28.38 18.77 -23.05
N ARG A 87 -27.97 19.07 -24.29
CA ARG A 87 -27.02 18.22 -25.05
C ARG A 87 -25.61 18.26 -24.43
N LYS A 88 -25.12 19.45 -24.06
CA LYS A 88 -23.84 19.61 -23.35
C LYS A 88 -23.85 18.86 -22.02
N TRP A 89 -24.97 18.92 -21.30
CA TRP A 89 -25.13 18.21 -20.03
C TRP A 89 -25.04 16.69 -20.19
N LEU A 90 -25.67 16.14 -21.23
CA LEU A 90 -25.61 14.71 -21.54
C LEU A 90 -24.17 14.24 -21.82
N ILE A 91 -23.41 15.00 -22.61
CA ILE A 91 -22.01 14.71 -22.91
C ILE A 91 -21.17 14.75 -21.63
N PHE A 92 -21.36 15.78 -20.81
CA PHE A 92 -20.65 15.93 -19.54
C PHE A 92 -20.89 14.78 -18.57
N VAL A 93 -22.12 14.25 -18.50
CA VAL A 93 -22.44 13.07 -17.67
C VAL A 93 -21.67 11.83 -18.14
N VAL A 94 -21.59 11.60 -19.45
CA VAL A 94 -20.85 10.47 -20.02
C VAL A 94 -19.35 10.62 -19.74
N GLU A 95 -18.80 11.83 -19.90
CA GLU A 95 -17.39 12.13 -19.61
C GLU A 95 -17.07 11.94 -18.12
N ILE A 96 -17.91 12.45 -17.21
CA ILE A 96 -17.78 12.18 -15.77
C ILE A 96 -17.81 10.68 -15.49
N GLY A 97 -18.72 9.94 -16.13
CA GLY A 97 -18.80 8.49 -15.96
C GLY A 97 -17.49 7.79 -16.34
N LEU A 98 -16.89 8.17 -17.48
CA LEU A 98 -15.60 7.64 -17.93
C LEU A 98 -14.46 8.01 -16.99
N ILE A 99 -14.42 9.26 -16.51
CA ILE A 99 -13.44 9.73 -15.55
C ILE A 99 -13.56 8.95 -14.23
N LEU A 100 -14.78 8.81 -13.70
CA LEU A 100 -15.04 8.10 -12.45
C LEU A 100 -14.62 6.62 -12.55
N CYS A 101 -14.94 5.96 -13.67
CA CYS A 101 -14.51 4.59 -13.95
C CYS A 101 -12.97 4.47 -13.93
N SER A 102 -12.28 5.42 -14.57
CA SER A 102 -10.82 5.47 -14.60
C SER A 102 -10.21 5.69 -13.22
N VAL A 103 -10.78 6.59 -12.40
CA VAL A 103 -10.33 6.83 -11.02
C VAL A 103 -10.50 5.58 -10.16
N ILE A 104 -11.65 4.92 -10.23
CA ILE A 104 -11.90 3.69 -9.48
C ILE A 104 -10.90 2.61 -9.89
N PHE A 105 -10.61 2.49 -11.18
CA PHE A 105 -9.62 1.52 -11.69
C PHE A 105 -8.21 1.80 -11.16
N ILE A 106 -7.77 3.05 -11.21
CA ILE A 106 -6.45 3.46 -10.70
C ILE A 106 -6.37 3.25 -9.19
N PHE A 107 -7.39 3.68 -8.46
CA PHE A 107 -7.48 3.49 -7.01
C PHE A 107 -7.45 2.01 -6.64
N GLY A 108 -8.24 1.17 -7.32
CA GLY A 108 -8.26 -0.27 -7.14
C GLY A 108 -6.89 -0.91 -7.41
N SER A 109 -6.18 -0.45 -8.44
CA SER A 109 -4.84 -0.93 -8.77
C SER A 109 -3.81 -0.63 -7.70
N VAL A 110 -3.92 0.51 -7.00
CA VAL A 110 -3.04 0.87 -5.87
C VAL A 110 -3.47 0.17 -4.58
N LEU A 111 -4.78 -0.04 -4.37
CA LEU A 111 -5.31 -0.68 -3.17
C LEU A 111 -5.08 -2.20 -3.16
N LEU A 112 -5.05 -2.84 -4.34
CA LEU A 112 -4.77 -4.28 -4.50
C LEU A 112 -3.45 -4.75 -3.86
N PRO A 113 -2.28 -4.14 -4.14
CA PRO A 113 -1.03 -4.53 -3.50
C PRO A 113 -1.05 -4.26 -1.98
N LEU A 114 -1.72 -3.20 -1.53
CA LEU A 114 -1.97 -2.92 -0.11
C LEU A 114 -2.75 -4.06 0.56
N TRP A 115 -3.82 -4.51 -0.08
CA TRP A 115 -4.64 -5.62 0.39
C TRP A 115 -3.86 -6.94 0.43
N SER A 116 -3.10 -7.22 -0.63
CA SER A 116 -2.24 -8.40 -0.72
C SER A 116 -1.17 -8.43 0.38
N LEU A 117 -0.55 -7.29 0.68
CA LEU A 117 0.42 -7.18 1.78
C LEU A 117 -0.26 -7.38 3.13
N GLY A 118 -1.47 -6.84 3.33
CA GLY A 118 -2.26 -7.06 4.54
C GLY A 118 -2.54 -8.55 4.78
N ILE A 119 -3.01 -9.27 3.76
CA ILE A 119 -3.24 -10.72 3.83
C ILE A 119 -1.93 -11.47 4.16
N LEU A 120 -0.81 -11.10 3.53
CA LEU A 120 0.49 -11.75 3.77
C LEU A 120 0.93 -11.62 5.23
N ILE A 121 0.74 -10.44 5.84
CA ILE A 121 1.06 -10.18 7.24
C ILE A 121 0.17 -11.03 8.14
N VAL A 122 -1.15 -11.03 7.91
CA VAL A 122 -2.10 -11.84 8.69
C VAL A 122 -1.77 -13.33 8.58
N TYR A 123 -1.45 -13.81 7.38
CA TYR A 123 -1.03 -15.18 7.13
C TYR A 123 0.23 -15.54 7.92
N LYS A 124 1.26 -14.68 7.91
CA LYS A 124 2.48 -14.89 8.71
C LYS A 124 2.21 -14.90 10.21
N ILE A 125 1.34 -14.03 10.70
CA ILE A 125 0.97 -13.97 12.12
C ILE A 125 0.20 -15.23 12.54
N MET A 126 -0.79 -15.67 11.75
CA MET A 126 -1.52 -16.90 12.04
C MET A 126 -0.60 -18.13 12.04
N CYS A 127 0.31 -18.22 11.06
CA CYS A 127 1.27 -19.31 10.98
C CYS A 127 2.23 -19.32 12.18
N PHE A 128 2.70 -18.13 12.61
CA PHE A 128 3.51 -18.01 13.83
C PHE A 128 2.76 -18.43 15.11
N PHE A 129 1.46 -18.14 15.22
CA PHE A 129 0.65 -18.55 16.37
C PHE A 129 0.29 -20.04 16.39
N THR A 130 0.41 -20.74 15.26
CA THR A 130 0.00 -22.16 15.12
C THR A 130 1.17 -23.13 15.34
N VAL A 131 2.41 -22.64 15.36
CA VAL A 131 3.64 -23.40 15.68
C VAL A 131 4.01 -23.21 17.15
#